data_AF-A0A0C9VQI2-F1
#
_entry.id   AF-A0A0C9VQI2-F1
#
_cell.length_a   1.000
_cell.length_b   1.000
_cell.length_c   1.000
_cell.angle_alpha   90.00
_cell.angle_beta   90.00
_cell.angle_gamma   90.00
#
_symmetry.space_group_name_H-M   'P 1'
#
loop_
_entity.id
_entity.type
_entity.pdbx_description
1 polymer ?
#
loop_
_entity_poly.entity_id
_entity_poly.type
_entity_poly.pdbx_seq_one_letter_code
_entity_poly.pdbx_strand_id
1 'polypeptide(L)'
;MSNWALFQALLTESFSILYPGDEAKEQLDLVVFPEDGKASTFFASFEKWKTQTNFGDCSYQRKVLKLILKCLKQAISCVMPKPQTYAKAKAYILQFDQCHWENFCKAVAKAKLQSHLLCSVRAPANMTSSGSLSTPKPKKLHSKGSPFTFSSKSNNNNNNALDEDFSQTIQLHLQERANDGYIRAEDIVDFLSSPEMQKQFPEKKIKITICTAQRWLHKLEWQYRKKYNSMYIDEHEWEDVVTYCVEFLE
;
A
#
# COMPACT_ATOMS: atom_id res chain seq x y z
N MET A 1 -7.98 16.76 -50.48
CA MET A 1 -7.63 16.27 -49.13
C MET A 1 -7.56 14.76 -49.20
N SER A 2 -6.46 14.15 -48.74
CA SER A 2 -6.25 12.69 -48.79
C SER A 2 -7.23 11.96 -47.85
N ASN A 3 -7.66 10.77 -48.24
CA ASN A 3 -8.61 9.93 -47.49
C ASN A 3 -8.16 9.68 -46.03
N TRP A 4 -6.84 9.67 -45.82
CA TRP A 4 -6.22 9.59 -44.50
C TRP A 4 -6.50 10.80 -43.59
N ALA A 5 -6.51 12.02 -44.13
CA ALA A 5 -6.81 13.22 -43.37
C ALA A 5 -8.28 13.27 -42.94
N LEU A 6 -9.19 12.83 -43.82
CA LEU A 6 -10.61 12.65 -43.50
C LEU A 6 -10.81 11.60 -42.40
N PHE A 7 -10.10 10.47 -42.47
CA PHE A 7 -10.14 9.44 -41.44
C PHE A 7 -9.63 9.93 -40.08
N GLN A 8 -8.52 10.67 -40.04
CA GLN A 8 -8.02 11.28 -38.80
C GLN A 8 -8.99 12.32 -38.23
N ALA A 9 -9.61 13.15 -39.09
CA ALA A 9 -10.63 14.10 -38.65
C ALA A 9 -11.85 13.37 -38.05
N LEU A 10 -12.30 12.28 -38.67
CA LEU A 10 -13.45 11.51 -38.22
C LEU A 10 -13.17 10.80 -36.89
N LEU A 11 -11.98 10.21 -36.71
CA LEU A 11 -11.56 9.65 -35.41
C LEU A 11 -11.45 10.73 -34.34
N THR A 12 -10.92 11.90 -34.69
CA THR A 12 -10.83 13.04 -33.77
C THR A 12 -12.24 13.51 -33.42
N GLU A 13 -13.18 13.60 -34.35
CA GLU A 13 -14.54 14.06 -34.08
C GLU A 13 -15.37 13.05 -33.27
N SER A 14 -15.20 11.75 -33.52
CA SER A 14 -15.98 10.69 -32.87
C SER A 14 -15.40 10.20 -31.54
N PHE A 15 -14.08 10.32 -31.35
CA PHE A 15 -13.39 9.86 -30.13
C PHE A 15 -12.66 10.97 -29.37
N SER A 16 -12.64 12.22 -29.85
CA SER A 16 -12.26 13.31 -28.95
C SER A 16 -13.37 13.50 -27.95
N ILE A 17 -13.00 13.25 -26.70
CA ILE A 17 -13.75 13.66 -25.51
C ILE A 17 -14.20 15.11 -25.74
N LEU A 18 -15.51 15.35 -25.80
CA LEU A 18 -16.11 16.62 -26.23
C LEU A 18 -15.65 17.83 -25.41
N TYR A 19 -15.06 17.60 -24.23
CA TYR A 19 -14.49 18.60 -23.34
C TYR A 19 -13.20 18.09 -22.68
N PRO A 20 -12.07 18.04 -23.41
CA PRO A 20 -10.81 17.58 -22.83
C PRO A 20 -10.35 18.52 -21.70
N GLY A 21 -10.78 19.78 -21.76
CA GLY A 21 -10.48 20.79 -20.76
C GLY A 21 -11.14 20.53 -19.42
N ASP A 22 -12.45 20.22 -19.38
CA ASP A 22 -13.20 20.06 -18.12
C ASP A 22 -12.87 18.74 -17.43
N GLU A 23 -12.72 17.66 -18.19
CA GLU A 23 -12.28 16.38 -17.64
C GLU A 23 -10.87 16.50 -17.06
N ALA A 24 -9.94 17.21 -17.70
CA ALA A 24 -8.62 17.45 -17.13
C ALA A 24 -8.64 18.27 -15.82
N LYS A 25 -9.66 19.11 -15.59
CA LYS A 25 -9.83 19.82 -14.29
C LYS A 25 -10.22 18.87 -13.18
N GLU A 26 -11.14 17.95 -13.47
CA GLU A 26 -11.60 16.91 -12.54
C GLU A 26 -10.47 15.93 -12.25
N GLN A 27 -9.76 15.49 -13.29
CA GLN A 27 -8.59 14.62 -13.15
C GLN A 27 -7.50 15.27 -12.28
N LEU A 28 -7.29 16.58 -12.39
CA LEU A 28 -6.36 17.31 -11.52
C LEU A 28 -6.75 17.27 -10.03
N ASP A 29 -8.04 17.26 -9.70
CA ASP A 29 -8.52 17.14 -8.32
C ASP A 29 -8.48 15.68 -7.82
N LEU A 30 -8.50 14.72 -8.73
CA LEU A 30 -8.34 13.29 -8.46
C LEU A 30 -6.89 12.83 -8.42
N VAL A 31 -5.89 13.68 -8.74
CA VAL A 31 -4.48 13.30 -8.62
C VAL A 31 -4.14 13.06 -7.16
N VAL A 32 -4.14 11.80 -6.77
CA VAL A 32 -3.71 11.35 -5.44
C VAL A 32 -2.18 11.34 -5.37
N PHE A 33 -1.66 11.67 -4.20
CA PHE A 33 -0.23 11.54 -3.95
C PHE A 33 0.15 10.05 -3.93
N PRO A 34 1.14 9.62 -4.72
CA PRO A 34 1.46 8.20 -4.89
C PRO A 34 1.95 7.54 -3.60
N GLU A 35 1.72 6.22 -3.49
CA GLU A 35 2.09 5.40 -2.32
C GLU A 35 3.59 5.36 -2.06
N ASP A 36 4.40 5.56 -3.11
CA ASP A 36 5.87 5.69 -2.98
C ASP A 36 6.28 6.90 -2.14
N GLY A 37 5.35 7.82 -1.90
CA GLY A 37 5.55 9.02 -1.11
C GLY A 37 6.51 10.02 -1.75
N LYS A 38 6.82 9.88 -3.05
CA LYS A 38 7.76 10.77 -3.75
C LYS A 38 7.04 11.89 -4.48
N ALA A 39 7.42 13.13 -4.18
CA ALA A 39 6.87 14.29 -4.85
C ALA A 39 7.21 14.32 -6.35
N SER A 40 8.33 13.73 -6.76
CA SER A 40 8.70 13.64 -8.19
C SER A 40 7.66 12.91 -9.02
N THR A 41 7.13 11.81 -8.50
CA THR A 41 6.13 10.97 -9.17
C THR A 41 4.81 11.73 -9.27
N PHE A 42 4.40 12.40 -8.18
CA PHE A 42 3.24 13.29 -8.17
C PHE A 42 3.35 14.38 -9.24
N PHE A 43 4.49 15.08 -9.31
CA PHE A 43 4.67 16.16 -10.28
C PHE A 43 4.77 15.66 -11.72
N ALA A 44 5.29 14.46 -11.98
CA ALA A 44 5.28 13.89 -13.32
C ALA A 44 3.83 13.68 -13.81
N SER A 45 2.96 13.12 -12.97
CA SER A 45 1.53 12.97 -13.25
C SER A 45 0.83 14.34 -13.37
N PHE A 46 1.13 15.28 -12.48
CA PHE A 46 0.53 16.61 -12.47
C PHE A 46 0.86 17.41 -13.74
N GLU A 47 2.11 17.38 -14.22
CA GLU A 47 2.53 18.09 -15.44
C GLU A 47 1.84 17.53 -16.69
N LYS A 48 1.55 16.22 -16.74
CA LYS A 48 0.80 15.61 -17.84
C LYS A 48 -0.59 16.23 -18.01
N TRP A 49 -1.27 16.53 -16.91
CA TRP A 49 -2.59 17.18 -16.92
C TRP A 49 -2.50 18.70 -17.03
N LYS A 50 -1.40 19.29 -16.54
CA LYS A 50 -1.13 20.71 -16.67
C LYS A 50 -1.05 21.13 -18.14
N THR A 51 -0.41 20.36 -19.01
CA THR A 51 -0.31 20.69 -20.46
C THR A 51 -1.66 20.67 -21.18
N GLN A 52 -2.66 20.00 -20.63
CA GLN A 52 -4.01 19.89 -21.18
C GLN A 52 -4.96 20.98 -20.66
N THR A 53 -4.51 21.79 -19.70
CA THR A 53 -5.33 22.80 -19.03
C THR A 53 -4.70 24.19 -19.18
N ASN A 54 -5.52 25.23 -19.15
CA ASN A 54 -5.06 26.62 -19.24
C ASN A 54 -5.43 27.39 -17.97
N PHE A 55 -4.91 26.97 -16.82
CA PHE A 55 -5.10 27.70 -15.57
C PHE A 55 -4.00 28.74 -15.35
N GLY A 56 -4.31 29.79 -14.59
CA GLY A 56 -3.30 30.72 -14.10
C GLY A 56 -2.36 30.06 -13.07
N ASP A 57 -1.13 30.56 -12.98
CA ASP A 57 -0.09 30.05 -12.07
C ASP A 57 -0.54 29.97 -10.61
N CYS A 58 -1.31 30.96 -10.14
CA CYS A 58 -1.87 30.99 -8.78
C CYS A 58 -2.86 29.83 -8.54
N SER A 59 -3.64 29.45 -9.56
CA SER A 59 -4.61 28.36 -9.47
C SER A 59 -3.90 27.01 -9.38
N TYR A 60 -2.87 26.78 -10.21
CA TYR A 60 -2.04 25.58 -10.10
C TYR A 60 -1.35 25.49 -8.75
N GLN A 61 -0.80 26.60 -8.26
CA GLN A 61 -0.17 26.64 -6.95
C GLN A 61 -1.15 26.23 -5.84
N ARG A 62 -2.37 26.78 -5.83
CA ARG A 62 -3.39 26.44 -4.82
C ARG A 62 -3.79 24.98 -4.90
N LYS A 63 -4.00 24.43 -6.11
CA LYS A 63 -4.32 23.00 -6.31
C LYS A 63 -3.22 22.10 -5.77
N VAL A 64 -1.96 22.38 -6.15
CA VAL A 64 -0.80 21.64 -5.66
C VAL A 64 -0.70 21.69 -4.14
N LEU A 65 -0.81 22.88 -3.53
CA LEU A 65 -0.79 23.01 -2.07
C LEU A 65 -1.99 22.35 -1.38
N LYS A 66 -3.10 22.12 -2.07
CA LYS A 66 -4.26 21.37 -1.53
C LYS A 66 -3.98 19.86 -1.51
N LEU A 67 -3.32 19.33 -2.52
CA LEU A 67 -3.09 17.89 -2.73
C LEU A 67 -1.86 17.33 -1.99
N ILE A 68 -0.90 18.17 -1.62
CA ILE A 68 0.34 17.72 -0.96
C ILE A 68 0.09 17.19 0.47
N LEU A 69 0.95 16.29 0.94
CA LEU A 69 0.97 15.81 2.32
C LEU A 69 1.05 16.94 3.35
N LYS A 70 0.35 16.77 4.47
CA LYS A 70 0.30 17.76 5.57
C LYS A 70 1.69 18.14 6.09
N CYS A 71 2.63 17.19 6.16
CA CYS A 71 4.00 17.44 6.62
C CYS A 71 4.76 18.43 5.71
N LEU A 72 4.67 18.24 4.39
CA LEU A 72 5.29 19.14 3.41
C LEU A 72 4.62 20.51 3.41
N LYS A 73 3.28 20.59 3.60
CA LYS A 73 2.59 21.89 3.75
C LYS A 73 3.13 22.70 4.93
N GLN A 74 3.35 22.05 6.07
CA GLN A 74 3.92 22.70 7.24
C GLN A 74 5.35 23.20 6.96
N ALA A 75 6.20 22.37 6.33
CA ALA A 75 7.55 22.77 5.96
C ALA A 75 7.57 24.01 5.05
N ILE A 76 6.70 24.04 4.03
CA ILE A 76 6.59 25.18 3.09
C ILE A 76 6.05 26.42 3.81
N SER A 77 5.16 26.28 4.79
CA SER A 77 4.62 27.41 5.56
C SER A 77 5.69 28.15 6.37
N CYS A 78 6.79 27.46 6.70
CA CYS A 78 7.95 28.03 7.40
C CYS A 78 8.95 28.72 6.45
N VAL A 79 8.87 28.52 5.13
CA VAL A 79 9.79 29.14 4.17
C VAL A 79 9.37 30.57 3.86
N MET A 80 10.30 31.50 4.06
CA MET A 80 10.14 32.90 3.73
C MET A 80 11.20 33.34 2.71
N PRO A 81 10.82 34.02 1.60
CA PRO A 81 9.46 34.46 1.29
C PRO A 81 8.56 33.33 0.77
N LYS A 82 7.25 33.43 1.03
CA LYS A 82 6.26 32.48 0.51
C LYS A 82 6.36 32.38 -1.01
N PRO A 83 6.36 31.18 -1.59
CA PRO A 83 6.38 31.04 -3.04
C PRO A 83 5.14 31.72 -3.62
N GLN A 84 5.32 32.62 -4.58
CA GLN A 84 4.21 33.29 -5.28
C GLN A 84 3.86 32.62 -6.61
N THR A 85 4.76 31.78 -7.13
CA THR A 85 4.60 31.13 -8.42
C THR A 85 4.62 29.61 -8.25
N TYR A 86 3.91 28.92 -9.15
CA TYR A 86 3.89 27.47 -9.22
C TYR A 86 5.31 26.89 -9.32
N ALA A 87 6.15 27.47 -10.18
CA ALA A 87 7.53 27.02 -10.37
C ALA A 87 8.35 27.07 -9.08
N LYS A 88 8.24 28.16 -8.30
CA LYS A 88 8.90 28.28 -7.00
C LYS A 88 8.35 27.28 -5.98
N ALA A 89 7.03 27.11 -5.92
CA ALA A 89 6.42 26.13 -5.02
C ALA A 89 6.90 24.70 -5.35
N LYS A 90 6.85 24.30 -6.63
CA LYS A 90 7.35 23.01 -7.11
C LYS A 90 8.81 22.77 -6.72
N ALA A 91 9.67 23.76 -6.92
CA ALA A 91 11.09 23.67 -6.55
C ALA A 91 11.29 23.41 -5.05
N TYR A 92 10.60 24.16 -4.18
CA TYR A 92 10.68 23.95 -2.73
C TYR A 92 10.19 22.55 -2.34
N ILE A 93 9.05 22.10 -2.89
CA ILE A 93 8.48 20.80 -2.55
C ILE A 93 9.45 19.67 -2.94
N LEU A 94 10.03 19.74 -4.15
CA LEU A 94 11.02 18.77 -4.60
C LEU A 94 12.29 18.78 -3.72
N GLN A 95 12.73 19.97 -3.29
CA GLN A 95 13.88 20.09 -2.40
C GLN A 95 13.61 19.48 -1.01
N PHE A 96 12.43 19.74 -0.44
CA PHE A 96 12.04 19.15 0.84
C PHE A 96 11.86 17.64 0.75
N ASP A 97 11.23 17.15 -0.32
CA ASP A 97 11.07 15.72 -0.56
C ASP A 97 12.43 15.02 -0.66
N GLN A 98 13.35 15.59 -1.45
CA GLN A 98 14.73 15.08 -1.55
C GLN A 98 15.43 15.04 -0.18
N CYS A 99 15.36 16.14 0.59
CA CYS A 99 15.98 16.20 1.91
C CYS A 99 15.34 15.20 2.90
N HIS A 100 14.01 15.07 2.87
CA HIS A 100 13.27 14.12 3.69
C HIS A 100 13.72 12.69 3.40
N TRP A 101 13.79 12.30 2.13
CA TRP A 101 14.21 10.96 1.72
C TRP A 101 15.68 10.67 2.02
N GLU A 102 16.58 11.65 1.85
CA GLU A 102 17.98 11.48 2.24
C GLU A 102 18.15 11.25 3.74
N ASN A 103 17.42 12.02 4.56
CA ASN A 103 17.45 11.87 6.01
C ASN A 103 16.82 10.54 6.45
N PHE A 104 15.72 10.14 5.81
CA PHE A 104 15.07 8.85 6.04
C PHE A 104 16.02 7.69 5.73
N CYS A 105 16.65 7.69 4.55
CA CYS A 105 17.61 6.67 4.16
C CYS A 105 18.81 6.60 5.12
N LYS A 106 19.36 7.75 5.54
CA LYS A 106 20.44 7.81 6.54
C LYS A 106 20.00 7.23 7.89
N ALA A 107 18.78 7.53 8.35
CA ALA A 107 18.25 7.01 9.61
C ALA A 107 18.06 5.48 9.56
N VAL A 108 17.52 4.94 8.46
CA VAL A 108 17.37 3.49 8.26
C VAL A 108 18.73 2.80 8.24
N ALA A 109 19.72 3.36 7.54
CA ALA A 109 21.08 2.81 7.52
C ALA A 109 21.73 2.83 8.91
N LYS A 110 21.55 3.92 9.68
CA LYS A 110 22.05 4.03 11.05
C LYS A 110 21.38 3.02 11.98
N ALA A 111 20.06 2.85 11.88
CA ALA A 111 19.32 1.87 12.67
C ALA A 111 19.80 0.43 12.36
N LYS A 112 20.04 0.12 11.08
CA LYS A 112 20.58 -1.18 10.66
C LYS A 112 21.99 -1.44 11.19
N LEU A 113 22.86 -0.42 11.19
CA LEU A 113 24.19 -0.52 11.81
C LEU A 113 24.10 -0.74 13.33
N GLN A 114 23.22 -0.01 14.00
CA GLN A 114 22.99 -0.16 15.45
C GLN A 114 22.44 -1.56 15.81
N SER A 115 21.52 -2.12 15.01
CA SER A 115 21.02 -3.47 15.25
C SER A 115 22.11 -4.53 15.06
N HIS A 116 22.99 -4.37 14.06
CA HIS A 116 24.14 -5.27 13.88
C HIS A 116 25.13 -5.21 15.05
N LEU A 117 25.40 -4.01 15.58
CA LEU A 117 26.26 -3.82 16.75
C LEU A 117 25.65 -4.46 18.01
N LEU A 118 24.34 -4.33 18.24
CA LEU A 118 23.67 -4.90 19.41
C LEU A 118 23.57 -6.42 19.37
N CYS A 119 23.40 -7.03 18.19
CA CYS A 119 23.40 -8.49 18.05
C CYS A 119 24.78 -9.13 18.18
N SER A 120 25.86 -8.42 17.82
CA SER A 120 27.21 -8.99 17.88
C SER A 120 27.81 -9.05 19.30
N VAL A 121 27.18 -8.43 20.30
CA VAL A 121 27.66 -8.40 21.70
C VAL A 121 27.14 -9.61 22.50
N ARG A 122 26.31 -10.48 21.92
CA ARG A 122 25.69 -11.58 22.66
C ARG A 122 25.98 -12.98 22.08
N ALA A 123 27.17 -13.51 22.35
CA ALA A 123 27.44 -14.94 22.67
C ALA A 123 28.96 -15.21 22.87
N PRO A 124 29.37 -16.26 23.61
CA PRO A 124 29.09 -16.54 25.01
C PRO A 124 30.41 -16.63 25.81
N ALA A 125 30.48 -15.96 26.96
CA ALA A 125 31.50 -16.29 27.95
C ALA A 125 31.02 -17.54 28.70
N ASN A 126 31.63 -18.69 28.41
CA ASN A 126 31.92 -19.75 29.37
C ASN A 126 32.86 -20.78 28.73
N MET A 127 34.16 -20.56 28.89
CA MET A 127 35.18 -21.60 28.85
C MET A 127 35.43 -22.09 30.29
N THR A 128 35.22 -23.37 30.57
CA THR A 128 36.11 -24.15 31.46
C THR A 128 35.95 -25.66 31.19
N SER A 129 37.05 -26.30 30.75
CA SER A 129 37.59 -27.64 31.12
C SER A 129 36.61 -28.82 31.30
N SER A 130 36.74 -29.97 30.64
CA SER A 130 37.89 -30.89 30.51
C SER A 130 37.52 -31.92 29.42
N GLY A 131 38.40 -32.32 28.50
CA GLY A 131 39.46 -33.31 28.72
C GLY A 131 39.13 -34.61 27.99
N SER A 132 39.77 -34.88 26.85
CA SER A 132 40.46 -36.16 26.56
C SER A 132 40.82 -36.33 25.08
N LEU A 133 42.03 -36.83 24.93
CA LEU A 133 42.85 -37.05 23.75
C LEU A 133 42.39 -38.29 22.96
N SER A 134 42.27 -38.18 21.63
CA SER A 134 42.69 -39.26 20.71
C SER A 134 42.74 -38.77 19.26
N THR A 135 43.95 -38.78 18.70
CA THR A 135 44.22 -38.86 17.25
C THR A 135 44.18 -40.35 16.83
N PRO A 136 43.86 -40.73 15.57
CA PRO A 136 44.91 -40.71 14.54
C PRO A 136 44.48 -40.49 13.07
N LYS A 137 45.34 -39.73 12.38
CA LYS A 137 45.85 -39.84 10.99
C LYS A 137 44.94 -39.72 9.74
N PRO A 138 45.52 -39.23 8.61
CA PRO A 138 44.79 -38.72 7.45
C PRO A 138 44.64 -39.77 6.34
N LYS A 139 43.58 -39.64 5.54
CA LYS A 139 43.45 -40.32 4.24
C LYS A 139 43.04 -39.31 3.16
N LYS A 140 43.90 -39.17 2.15
CA LYS A 140 43.61 -38.59 0.83
C LYS A 140 42.58 -39.47 0.12
N LEU A 141 41.68 -38.91 -0.70
CA LEU A 141 41.43 -39.32 -2.09
C LEU A 141 40.35 -38.43 -2.77
N HIS A 142 40.77 -37.89 -3.91
CA HIS A 142 40.05 -37.66 -5.17
C HIS A 142 38.95 -36.59 -5.33
N SER A 143 39.34 -35.60 -6.12
CA SER A 143 38.52 -34.80 -7.04
C SER A 143 37.74 -35.64 -8.05
N LYS A 144 36.46 -35.34 -8.26
CA LYS A 144 35.82 -35.29 -9.59
C LYS A 144 34.72 -34.22 -9.56
N GLY A 145 34.79 -33.28 -10.50
CA GLY A 145 33.82 -32.20 -10.65
C GLY A 145 32.50 -32.69 -11.26
N SER A 146 31.47 -31.86 -11.10
CA SER A 146 30.40 -31.71 -12.08
C SER A 146 29.73 -30.34 -11.87
N PRO A 147 29.33 -29.64 -12.95
CA PRO A 147 28.87 -28.25 -12.90
C PRO A 147 27.41 -28.21 -12.46
N PHE A 148 27.11 -27.44 -11.40
CA PHE A 148 25.74 -27.16 -11.03
C PHE A 148 25.15 -26.19 -12.06
N THR A 149 24.34 -26.76 -12.95
CA THR A 149 23.43 -26.05 -13.82
C THR A 149 22.48 -25.18 -12.99
N PHE A 150 22.38 -23.90 -13.36
CA PHE A 150 21.38 -22.98 -12.84
C PHE A 150 20.01 -23.44 -13.36
N SER A 151 19.38 -24.37 -12.63
CA SER A 151 18.01 -24.79 -12.87
C SER A 151 17.08 -23.71 -12.33
N SER A 152 16.43 -23.00 -13.24
CA SER A 152 15.23 -22.21 -12.96
C SER A 152 14.23 -23.09 -12.21
N LYS A 153 14.01 -22.80 -10.93
CA LYS A 153 12.91 -23.39 -10.15
C LYS A 153 12.19 -22.29 -9.37
N SER A 154 11.12 -21.84 -10.01
CA SER A 154 9.82 -21.47 -9.45
C SER A 154 9.84 -20.73 -8.11
N ASN A 155 9.73 -19.40 -8.19
CA ASN A 155 9.17 -18.58 -7.12
C ASN A 155 7.74 -19.05 -6.82
N ASN A 156 7.54 -19.86 -5.79
CA ASN A 156 6.22 -20.08 -5.22
C ASN A 156 5.94 -18.96 -4.20
N ASN A 157 5.60 -17.78 -4.71
CA ASN A 157 4.97 -16.71 -3.94
C ASN A 157 3.52 -16.52 -4.44
N ASN A 158 2.72 -17.59 -4.42
CA ASN A 158 1.29 -17.54 -4.73
C ASN A 158 0.48 -17.53 -3.43
N ASN A 159 0.58 -16.45 -2.65
CA ASN A 159 -0.30 -16.21 -1.48
C ASN A 159 -1.03 -14.86 -1.57
N ASN A 160 -1.03 -14.20 -2.72
CA ASN A 160 -1.55 -12.82 -2.86
C ASN A 160 -2.83 -12.66 -3.69
N ALA A 161 -3.38 -13.76 -4.24
CA ALA A 161 -4.72 -13.76 -4.79
C ALA A 161 -5.62 -14.51 -3.79
N LEU A 162 -6.47 -13.77 -3.08
CA LEU A 162 -7.68 -14.34 -2.51
C LEU A 162 -8.58 -14.64 -3.71
N ASP A 163 -8.99 -15.90 -3.86
CA ASP A 163 -10.07 -16.22 -4.79
C ASP A 163 -11.32 -15.45 -4.33
N GLU A 164 -12.07 -14.86 -5.25
CA GLU A 164 -13.19 -13.96 -4.95
C GLU A 164 -14.18 -14.60 -3.95
N ASP A 165 -14.47 -15.89 -4.14
CA ASP A 165 -15.34 -16.72 -3.30
C ASP A 165 -14.84 -16.85 -1.85
N PHE A 166 -13.52 -16.89 -1.68
CA PHE A 166 -12.87 -17.00 -0.37
C PHE A 166 -12.86 -15.65 0.36
N SER A 167 -12.75 -14.54 -0.39
CA SER A 167 -12.90 -13.19 0.16
C SER A 167 -14.32 -12.95 0.68
N GLN A 168 -15.34 -13.35 -0.08
CA GLN A 168 -16.75 -13.18 0.30
C GLN A 168 -17.10 -13.99 1.56
N THR A 169 -16.63 -15.24 1.65
CA THR A 169 -16.85 -16.07 2.84
C THR A 169 -16.23 -15.47 4.09
N ILE A 170 -15.01 -14.90 3.98
CA ILE A 170 -14.37 -14.20 5.10
C ILE A 170 -15.15 -12.92 5.46
N GLN A 171 -15.61 -12.14 4.48
CA GLN A 171 -16.39 -10.93 4.75
C GLN A 171 -17.69 -11.24 5.48
N LEU A 172 -18.42 -12.27 5.07
CA LEU A 172 -19.67 -12.69 5.72
C LEU A 172 -19.44 -13.08 7.18
N HIS A 173 -18.41 -13.90 7.44
CA HIS A 173 -18.07 -14.31 8.80
C HIS A 173 -17.62 -13.13 9.68
N LEU A 174 -16.88 -12.18 9.10
CA LEU A 174 -16.48 -10.96 9.79
C LEU A 174 -17.68 -10.07 10.10
N GLN A 175 -18.68 -9.99 9.23
CA GLN A 175 -19.91 -9.24 9.46
C GLN A 175 -20.74 -9.87 10.58
N GLU A 176 -20.89 -11.20 10.59
CA GLU A 176 -21.54 -11.92 11.70
C GLU A 176 -20.84 -11.66 13.03
N ARG A 177 -19.51 -11.70 13.08
CA ARG A 177 -18.74 -11.41 14.30
C ARG A 177 -18.67 -9.94 14.68
N ALA A 178 -18.83 -9.02 13.73
CA ALA A 178 -18.89 -7.58 14.00
C ALA A 178 -20.09 -7.24 14.88
N ASN A 179 -21.22 -7.96 14.71
CA ASN A 179 -22.42 -7.79 15.51
C ASN A 179 -22.18 -8.10 17.00
N ASP A 180 -21.30 -9.06 17.28
CA ASP A 180 -20.90 -9.44 18.64
C ASP A 180 -19.72 -8.62 19.19
N GLY A 181 -19.21 -7.64 18.42
CA GLY A 181 -18.25 -6.64 18.87
C GLY A 181 -16.88 -6.68 18.19
N TYR A 182 -15.81 -6.68 18.98
CA TYR A 182 -14.44 -6.44 18.48
C TYR A 182 -13.90 -7.66 17.72
N ILE A 183 -13.64 -7.46 16.43
CA ILE A 183 -12.93 -8.42 15.58
C ILE A 183 -11.44 -8.31 15.82
N ARG A 184 -10.75 -9.43 16.01
CA ARG A 184 -9.28 -9.53 16.07
C ARG A 184 -8.74 -10.39 14.94
N ALA A 185 -7.44 -10.24 14.67
CA ALA A 185 -6.77 -11.07 13.68
C ALA A 185 -6.74 -12.56 14.07
N GLU A 186 -6.76 -12.88 15.37
CA GLU A 186 -6.87 -14.26 15.84
C GLU A 186 -8.20 -14.90 15.43
N ASP A 187 -9.28 -14.13 15.37
CA ASP A 187 -10.61 -14.63 15.04
C ASP A 187 -10.70 -15.19 13.62
N ILE A 188 -9.95 -14.60 12.69
CA ILE A 188 -9.80 -15.09 11.32
C ILE A 188 -8.97 -16.39 11.28
N VAL A 189 -7.94 -16.47 12.10
CA VAL A 189 -7.09 -17.67 12.20
C VAL A 189 -7.87 -18.83 12.78
N ASP A 190 -8.70 -18.57 13.79
CA ASP A 190 -9.57 -19.56 14.43
C ASP A 190 -10.67 -20.04 13.46
N PHE A 191 -11.31 -19.12 12.74
CA PHE A 191 -12.31 -19.45 11.71
C PHE A 191 -11.74 -20.35 10.62
N LEU A 192 -10.55 -20.03 10.12
CA LEU A 192 -9.92 -20.79 9.04
C LEU A 192 -9.28 -22.09 9.52
N SER A 193 -9.06 -22.21 10.83
CA SER A 193 -8.66 -23.45 11.49
C SER A 193 -9.85 -24.38 11.75
N SER A 194 -11.10 -23.91 11.59
CA SER A 194 -12.32 -24.71 11.76
C SER A 194 -12.38 -25.87 10.75
N PRO A 195 -12.79 -27.09 11.17
CA PRO A 195 -12.88 -28.25 10.30
C PRO A 195 -13.87 -28.07 9.13
N GLU A 196 -14.87 -27.20 9.28
CA GLU A 196 -15.82 -26.88 8.21
C GLU A 196 -15.16 -26.14 7.04
N MET A 197 -14.29 -25.17 7.35
CA MET A 197 -13.55 -24.40 6.35
C MET A 197 -12.43 -25.22 5.71
N GLN A 198 -11.78 -26.11 6.47
CA GLN A 198 -10.81 -27.06 5.91
C GLN A 198 -11.45 -28.06 4.95
N LYS A 199 -12.75 -28.35 5.12
CA LYS A 199 -13.51 -29.23 4.22
C LYS A 199 -13.95 -28.53 2.94
N GLN A 200 -14.27 -27.23 3.01
CA GLN A 200 -14.58 -26.41 1.82
C GLN A 200 -13.34 -26.15 0.96
N PHE A 201 -12.16 -26.08 1.58
CA PHE A 201 -10.89 -25.84 0.89
C PHE A 201 -9.85 -26.96 1.16
N PRO A 202 -10.06 -28.19 0.65
CA PRO A 202 -9.18 -29.33 0.95
C PRO A 202 -7.79 -29.20 0.31
N GLU A 203 -7.67 -28.40 -0.75
CA GLU A 203 -6.43 -28.24 -1.53
C GLU A 203 -5.39 -27.36 -0.84
N LYS A 204 -5.83 -26.52 0.11
CA LYS A 204 -4.97 -25.57 0.81
C LYS A 204 -5.14 -25.83 2.32
N LYS A 205 -4.29 -26.69 2.90
CA LYS A 205 -4.11 -26.72 4.37
C LYS A 205 -3.45 -25.41 4.79
N ILE A 206 -4.22 -24.34 4.87
CA ILE A 206 -3.70 -22.99 5.08
C ILE A 206 -3.32 -22.86 6.55
N LYS A 207 -2.04 -23.06 6.86
CA LYS A 207 -1.47 -22.58 8.13
C LYS A 207 -1.28 -21.07 8.02
N ILE A 208 -2.33 -20.33 8.34
CA ILE A 208 -2.33 -18.87 8.29
C ILE A 208 -1.63 -18.36 9.55
N THR A 209 -0.71 -17.43 9.35
CA THR A 209 -0.10 -16.68 10.46
C THR A 209 -0.91 -15.42 10.71
N ILE A 210 -0.89 -14.92 11.95
CA ILE A 210 -1.56 -13.67 12.34
C ILE A 210 -1.20 -12.51 11.39
N CYS A 211 0.05 -12.45 10.94
CA CYS A 211 0.51 -11.45 9.98
C CYS A 211 -0.24 -11.48 8.64
N THR A 212 -0.60 -12.67 8.15
CA THR A 212 -1.38 -12.82 6.91
C THR A 212 -2.83 -12.40 7.13
N ALA A 213 -3.44 -12.76 8.27
CA ALA A 213 -4.77 -12.31 8.64
C ALA A 213 -4.85 -10.78 8.77
N GLN A 214 -3.82 -10.14 9.35
CA GLN A 214 -3.72 -8.67 9.41
C GLN A 214 -3.62 -8.02 8.03
N ARG A 215 -2.85 -8.60 7.11
CA ARG A 215 -2.77 -8.11 5.72
C ARG A 215 -4.11 -8.22 5.00
N TRP A 216 -4.86 -9.28 5.26
CA TRP A 216 -6.19 -9.45 4.67
C TRP A 216 -7.19 -8.45 5.23
N LEU A 217 -7.22 -8.23 6.54
CA LEU A 217 -8.03 -7.16 7.14
C LEU A 217 -7.72 -5.79 6.52
N HIS A 218 -6.43 -5.48 6.31
CA HIS A 218 -6.04 -4.23 5.66
C HIS A 218 -6.49 -4.17 4.19
N LYS A 219 -6.40 -5.29 3.45
CA LYS A 219 -6.83 -5.36 2.04
C LYS A 219 -8.34 -5.23 1.89
N LEU A 220 -9.11 -5.73 2.86
CA LEU A 220 -10.56 -5.59 2.93
C LEU A 220 -10.99 -4.24 3.54
N GLU A 221 -10.05 -3.32 3.76
CA GLU A 221 -10.27 -1.99 4.36
C GLU A 221 -10.87 -2.00 5.78
N TRP A 222 -10.82 -3.13 6.48
CA TRP A 222 -11.19 -3.24 7.90
C TRP A 222 -10.10 -2.60 8.77
N GLN A 223 -10.16 -1.28 8.92
CA GLN A 223 -9.24 -0.51 9.75
C GLN A 223 -9.69 -0.51 11.21
N TYR A 224 -8.84 -1.07 12.09
CA TYR A 224 -8.96 -0.92 13.54
C TYR A 224 -8.90 0.56 13.93
N ARG A 225 -10.06 1.20 14.09
CA ARG A 225 -10.15 2.48 14.80
C ARG A 225 -10.80 2.24 16.14
N LYS A 226 -10.07 2.61 17.20
CA LYS A 226 -10.65 2.78 18.53
C LYS A 226 -11.74 3.84 18.41
N LYS A 227 -13.02 3.44 18.50
CA LYS A 227 -14.13 4.39 18.55
C LYS A 227 -13.87 5.33 19.74
N TYR A 228 -13.72 6.62 19.47
CA TYR A 228 -13.79 7.62 20.53
C TYR A 228 -15.28 7.89 20.75
N ASN A 229 -15.77 7.55 21.94
CA ASN A 229 -17.07 7.94 22.51
C ASN A 229 -18.31 7.97 21.58
N SER A 230 -19.13 6.92 21.71
CA SER A 230 -20.61 6.97 21.71
C SER A 230 -21.29 7.83 20.63
N MET A 231 -21.18 7.43 19.37
CA MET A 231 -22.16 7.81 18.35
C MET A 231 -22.50 6.54 17.57
N TYR A 232 -23.79 6.19 17.54
CA TYR A 232 -24.29 5.07 16.75
C TYR A 232 -24.06 5.43 15.27
N ILE A 233 -23.31 4.57 14.59
CA ILE A 233 -23.22 4.54 13.13
C ILE A 233 -23.62 3.11 12.80
N ASP A 234 -24.91 2.91 12.65
CA ASP A 234 -25.46 1.74 11.99
C ASP A 234 -25.66 2.16 10.54
N GLU A 235 -24.65 1.92 9.71
CA GLU A 235 -24.83 1.88 8.26
C GLU A 235 -25.43 0.50 7.90
N HIS A 236 -26.62 0.23 8.42
CA HIS A 236 -27.47 -0.87 7.97
C HIS A 236 -28.91 -0.39 7.94
N GLU A 237 -29.48 -0.37 6.75
CA GLU A 237 -30.88 -0.08 6.50
C GLU A 237 -31.73 -1.14 7.21
N TRP A 238 -32.48 -0.73 8.23
CA TRP A 238 -33.52 -1.57 8.82
C TRP A 238 -34.81 -1.34 8.03
N GLU A 239 -35.49 -2.42 7.59
CA GLU A 239 -36.81 -2.37 6.95
C GLU A 239 -37.84 -1.51 7.72
N ASP A 240 -37.68 -1.32 9.03
CA ASP A 240 -38.57 -0.50 9.87
C ASP A 240 -38.61 1.00 9.51
N VAL A 241 -37.54 1.54 8.92
CA VAL A 241 -37.50 2.95 8.48
C VAL A 241 -38.29 3.14 7.19
N VAL A 242 -38.35 2.10 6.34
CA VAL A 242 -39.18 2.10 5.13
C VAL A 242 -40.66 2.03 5.52
N THR A 243 -41.01 1.23 6.53
CA THR A 243 -42.38 1.16 7.07
C THR A 243 -42.85 2.53 7.60
N TYR A 244 -42.00 3.24 8.34
CA TYR A 244 -42.33 4.59 8.84
C TYR A 244 -42.52 5.63 7.72
N CYS A 245 -41.73 5.55 6.65
CA CYS A 245 -41.86 6.45 5.50
C CYS A 245 -43.11 6.16 4.64
N VAL A 246 -43.57 4.91 4.58
CA VAL A 246 -44.80 4.53 3.87
C VAL A 246 -46.05 4.92 4.65
N GLU A 247 -46.05 4.75 5.98
CA GLU A 247 -47.21 5.08 6.84
C GLU A 247 -47.43 6.59 7.04
N PHE A 248 -46.42 7.45 6.81
CA PHE A 248 -46.51 8.89 7.05
C PHE A 248 -46.88 9.71 5.80
N LEU A 249 -47.01 9.07 4.62
CA LEU A 249 -47.35 9.72 3.34
C LEU A 249 -48.68 9.25 2.72
N GLU A 250 -49.48 8.46 3.44
CA GLU A 250 -50.94 8.32 3.23
C GLU A 250 -51.72 9.26 4.18
#